data_AF-A0A024HVH5-F1
#
_entry.id   AF-A0A024HVH5-F1
#
_cell.length_a   1.000
_cell.length_b   1.000
_cell.length_c   1.000
_cell.angle_alpha   90.00
_cell.angle_beta   90.00
_cell.angle_gamma   90.00
#
_symmetry.space_group_name_H-M   'P 1'
#
loop_
_entity.id
_entity.type
_entity.pdbx_description
1 polymer ?
#
loop_
_entity_poly.entity_id
_entity_poly.type
_entity_poly.pdbx_seq_one_letter_code
_entity_poly.pdbx_strand_id
1 'polypeptide(L)'
;MIISEMQRKLATWAATDPSLRIQRLLRLITQPEWLAEAARITLSSKGAHTPGVDGVNKTMLQARLAVELQILRDELLSGHYQPLPARRVYIPKSNGKLRPLGIPALRDRIVQRAMLMAMEPIWESDFHTLS
;
A
#
# COMPACT_ATOMS: atom_id res chain seq x y z
N MET A 1 -5.08 -15.49 7.93
CA MET A 1 -5.53 -14.40 8.85
C MET A 1 -6.79 -13.74 8.31
N ILE A 2 -7.77 -13.38 9.15
CA ILE A 2 -8.92 -12.55 8.73
C ILE A 2 -8.55 -11.07 8.88
N ILE A 3 -8.51 -10.34 7.76
CA ILE A 3 -7.97 -8.97 7.72
C ILE A 3 -8.84 -7.98 8.50
N SER A 4 -10.16 -8.03 8.34
CA SER A 4 -11.09 -7.14 9.02
C SER A 4 -11.08 -7.31 10.54
N GLU A 5 -10.92 -8.55 11.03
CA GLU A 5 -10.75 -8.82 12.46
C GLU A 5 -9.44 -8.26 12.99
N MET A 6 -8.34 -8.40 12.22
CA MET A 6 -7.05 -7.83 12.60
C MET A 6 -7.10 -6.30 12.64
N GLN A 7 -7.71 -5.66 11.64
CA GLN A 7 -7.88 -4.20 11.63
C GLN A 7 -8.70 -3.72 12.84
N ARG A 8 -9.77 -4.44 13.21
CA ARG A 8 -10.54 -4.13 14.43
C ARG A 8 -9.69 -4.23 15.69
N LYS A 9 -8.86 -5.28 15.79
CA LYS A 9 -7.91 -5.45 16.91
C LYS A 9 -6.91 -4.29 16.98
N LEU A 10 -6.35 -3.88 15.84
CA LEU A 10 -5.44 -2.73 15.77
C LEU A 10 -6.11 -1.45 16.30
N ALA A 11 -7.34 -1.18 15.88
CA ALA A 11 -8.11 -0.03 16.36
C ALA A 11 -8.37 -0.09 17.87
N THR A 12 -8.81 -1.25 18.39
CA THR A 12 -9.03 -1.43 19.83
C THR A 12 -7.74 -1.24 20.63
N TRP A 13 -6.62 -1.82 20.18
CA TRP A 13 -5.33 -1.69 20.86
C TRP A 13 -4.83 -0.24 20.87
N ALA A 14 -4.92 0.46 19.74
CA ALA A 14 -4.51 1.86 19.62
C ALA A 14 -5.33 2.78 20.54
N ALA A 15 -6.63 2.52 20.68
CA ALA A 15 -7.52 3.28 21.57
C ALA A 15 -7.28 2.99 23.07
N THR A 16 -6.82 1.79 23.41
CA THR A 16 -6.66 1.37 24.82
C THR A 16 -5.31 1.79 25.40
N ASP A 17 -4.25 1.80 24.59
CA ASP A 17 -2.91 2.22 25.02
C ASP A 17 -2.20 2.98 23.88
N PRO A 18 -2.11 4.32 23.98
CA PRO A 18 -1.43 5.15 23.00
C PRO A 18 0.08 4.88 22.87
N SER A 19 0.69 4.16 23.81
CA SER A 19 2.12 3.79 23.79
C SER A 19 2.38 2.44 23.11
N LEU A 20 1.37 1.58 22.97
CA LEU A 20 1.41 0.32 22.22
C LEU A 20 1.45 0.52 20.70
N ARG A 21 1.91 1.68 20.21
CA ARG A 21 1.96 2.10 18.79
C ARG A 21 2.94 1.25 17.95
N ILE A 22 2.59 -0.02 17.82
CA ILE A 22 2.87 -1.02 16.81
C ILE A 22 4.33 -1.28 16.47
N GLN A 23 5.02 -1.95 17.41
CA GLN A 23 6.38 -2.47 17.24
C GLN A 23 6.50 -3.58 16.15
N ARG A 24 5.40 -4.03 15.53
CA ARG A 24 5.38 -5.20 14.62
C ARG A 24 4.68 -4.95 13.28
N LEU A 25 4.54 -3.69 12.84
CA LEU A 25 3.92 -3.37 11.53
C LEU A 25 4.58 -4.13 10.38
N LEU A 26 5.91 -4.18 10.36
CA LEU A 26 6.65 -4.90 9.32
C LEU A 26 6.24 -6.38 9.25
N ARG A 27 6.05 -7.02 10.41
CA ARG A 27 5.62 -8.43 10.47
C ARG A 27 4.18 -8.61 10.01
N LEU A 28 3.31 -7.63 10.22
CA LEU A 28 1.93 -7.66 9.76
C LEU A 28 1.86 -7.48 8.23
N ILE A 29 2.47 -6.43 7.71
CA ILE A 29 2.38 -6.08 6.29
C ILE A 29 3.07 -7.10 5.38
N THR A 30 3.92 -7.98 5.93
CA THR A 30 4.61 -9.06 5.22
C THR A 30 3.89 -10.41 5.31
N GLN A 31 2.74 -10.49 5.99
CA GLN A 31 1.94 -11.72 5.98
C GLN A 31 1.39 -11.97 4.57
N PRO A 32 1.46 -13.22 4.04
CA PRO A 32 1.04 -13.52 2.68
C PRO A 32 -0.40 -13.07 2.36
N GLU A 33 -1.34 -13.31 3.27
CA GLU A 33 -2.74 -12.94 3.08
C GLU A 33 -2.94 -11.42 3.08
N TRP A 34 -2.14 -10.69 3.86
CA TRP A 34 -2.18 -9.24 3.91
C TRP A 34 -1.66 -8.60 2.62
N LEU A 35 -0.50 -9.07 2.13
CA LEU A 35 0.05 -8.63 0.85
C LEU A 35 -0.87 -8.99 -0.32
N ALA A 36 -1.47 -10.18 -0.30
CA ALA A 36 -2.41 -10.62 -1.32
C ALA A 36 -3.64 -9.69 -1.37
N GLU A 37 -4.19 -9.30 -0.23
CA GLU A 37 -5.31 -8.37 -0.19
C GLU A 37 -4.92 -6.96 -0.62
N ALA A 38 -3.76 -6.47 -0.18
CA ALA A 38 -3.22 -5.20 -0.63
C ALA A 38 -3.05 -5.17 -2.16
N ALA A 39 -2.60 -6.28 -2.75
CA ALA A 39 -2.50 -6.44 -4.19
C ALA A 39 -3.86 -6.49 -4.87
N ARG A 40 -4.83 -7.25 -4.33
CA ARG A 40 -6.19 -7.32 -4.84
C ARG A 40 -6.83 -5.93 -4.92
N ILE A 41 -6.72 -5.13 -3.86
CA ILE A 41 -7.25 -3.77 -3.80
C ILE A 41 -6.49 -2.84 -4.76
N THR A 42 -5.16 -2.93 -4.79
CA THR A 42 -4.34 -2.10 -5.69
C THR A 42 -4.70 -2.35 -7.16
N LEU A 43 -4.86 -3.62 -7.54
CA LEU A 43 -5.13 -4.04 -8.91
C LEU A 43 -6.59 -3.87 -9.34
N SER A 44 -7.52 -3.66 -8.42
CA SER A 44 -8.92 -3.32 -8.75
C SER A 44 -9.09 -1.85 -9.14
N SER A 45 -8.15 -0.98 -8.75
CA SER A 45 -8.19 0.45 -9.06
C SER A 45 -8.02 0.73 -10.57
N LYS A 46 -8.66 1.80 -11.07
CA LYS A 46 -8.51 2.24 -12.47
C LYS A 46 -7.05 2.54 -12.82
N GLY A 47 -6.31 3.13 -11.89
CA GLY A 47 -4.90 3.48 -12.03
C GLY A 47 -3.95 2.29 -12.18
N ALA A 48 -4.42 1.05 -11.98
CA ALA A 48 -3.59 -0.14 -12.12
C ALA A 48 -3.12 -0.40 -13.57
N HIS A 49 -3.83 0.14 -14.56
CA HIS A 49 -3.42 0.06 -15.97
C HIS A 49 -2.31 1.07 -16.32
N THR A 50 -2.05 2.05 -15.45
CA THR A 50 -1.02 3.06 -15.67
C THR A 50 0.28 2.62 -14.99
N PRO A 51 1.34 2.31 -15.75
CA PRO A 51 2.59 1.79 -15.18
C PRO A 51 3.40 2.90 -14.48
N GLY A 52 4.28 2.47 -13.57
CA GLY A 52 5.32 3.32 -12.98
C GLY A 52 6.50 3.50 -13.94
N VAL A 53 7.68 3.79 -13.40
CA VAL A 53 8.93 3.93 -14.19
C VAL A 53 9.41 2.61 -14.78
N ASP A 54 9.02 1.49 -14.18
CA ASP A 54 9.35 0.12 -14.59
C ASP A 54 8.54 -0.38 -15.80
N GLY A 55 7.54 0.38 -16.25
CA GLY A 55 6.67 -0.01 -17.36
C GLY A 55 5.69 -1.15 -17.03
N VAL A 56 5.68 -1.67 -15.80
CA VAL A 56 4.83 -2.81 -15.43
C VAL A 56 3.40 -2.34 -15.14
N ASN A 57 2.46 -2.84 -15.93
CA ASN A 57 1.03 -2.60 -15.75
C ASN A 57 0.32 -3.80 -15.11
N LYS A 58 -0.98 -3.65 -14.84
CA LYS A 58 -1.81 -4.67 -14.20
C LYS A 58 -1.69 -6.05 -14.85
N THR A 59 -1.82 -6.15 -16.17
CA THR A 59 -1.81 -7.43 -16.89
C THR A 59 -0.48 -8.15 -16.71
N MET A 60 0.63 -7.42 -16.85
CA MET A 60 1.99 -7.97 -16.69
C MET A 60 2.24 -8.43 -15.25
N LEU A 61 1.78 -7.66 -14.26
CA LEU A 61 1.95 -8.03 -12.86
C LEU A 61 1.10 -9.25 -12.49
N GLN A 62 -0.16 -9.29 -12.92
CA GLN A 62 -1.09 -10.38 -12.61
C GLN A 62 -0.57 -11.74 -13.10
N ALA A 63 0.09 -11.78 -14.25
CA ALA A 63 0.68 -13.01 -14.79
C ALA A 63 1.76 -13.62 -13.88
N ARG A 64 2.39 -12.84 -13.00
CA ARG A 64 3.47 -13.26 -12.10
C ARG A 64 3.23 -12.87 -10.64
N LEU A 65 1.97 -12.64 -10.27
CA LEU A 65 1.63 -11.99 -9.00
C LEU A 65 2.16 -12.76 -7.79
N ALA A 66 1.98 -14.08 -7.76
CA ALA A 66 2.45 -14.91 -6.64
C ALA A 66 3.97 -14.78 -6.40
N VAL A 67 4.75 -14.75 -7.48
CA VAL A 67 6.21 -14.58 -7.42
C VAL A 67 6.57 -13.18 -6.95
N GLU A 68 5.92 -12.14 -7.47
CA GLU A 68 6.18 -10.76 -7.04
C GLU A 68 5.86 -10.56 -5.55
N LEU A 69 4.76 -11.11 -5.05
CA LEU A 69 4.40 -11.01 -3.63
C LEU A 69 5.41 -11.72 -2.73
N GLN A 70 5.96 -12.85 -3.17
CA GLN A 70 7.01 -13.54 -2.45
C GLN A 70 8.31 -12.71 -2.42
N ILE A 71 8.71 -12.14 -3.55
CA ILE A 71 9.87 -11.24 -3.65
C ILE A 71 9.70 -10.04 -2.72
N LEU A 72 8.55 -9.36 -2.78
CA LEU A 72 8.23 -8.21 -1.93
C LEU A 72 8.31 -8.59 -0.45
N ARG A 73 7.75 -9.73 -0.07
CA ARG A 73 7.81 -10.23 1.31
C ARG A 73 9.26 -10.42 1.77
N ASP A 74 10.08 -11.08 0.97
CA ASP A 74 11.45 -11.41 1.34
C ASP A 74 12.35 -10.16 1.39
N GLU A 75 12.16 -9.22 0.47
CA GLU A 75 12.82 -7.91 0.48
C GLU A 75 12.43 -7.07 1.70
N LEU A 76 11.15 -7.03 2.05
CA LEU A 76 10.66 -6.29 3.22
C LEU A 76 11.20 -6.89 4.53
N LEU A 77 11.18 -8.22 4.66
CA LEU A 77 11.68 -8.92 5.85
C LEU A 77 13.20 -8.78 6.02
N SER A 78 13.94 -8.76 4.90
CA SER A 78 15.39 -8.61 4.92
C SER A 78 15.86 -7.16 4.99
N GLY A 79 14.96 -6.18 4.88
CA GLY A 79 15.29 -4.76 4.86
C GLY A 79 15.91 -4.25 3.56
N HIS A 80 15.89 -5.07 2.49
CA HIS A 80 16.45 -4.71 1.17
C HIS A 80 15.42 -4.12 0.21
N TYR A 81 14.15 -4.03 0.61
CA TYR A 81 13.12 -3.38 -0.21
C TYR A 81 13.52 -1.93 -0.51
N GLN A 82 13.67 -1.61 -1.80
CA GLN A 82 13.93 -0.25 -2.29
C GLN A 82 12.80 0.18 -3.23
N PRO A 83 12.00 1.19 -2.86
CA PRO A 83 10.94 1.67 -3.73
C PRO A 83 11.53 2.33 -4.98
N LEU A 84 10.85 2.17 -6.11
CA LEU A 84 11.26 2.81 -7.36
C LEU A 84 10.88 4.30 -7.36
N PRO A 85 11.64 5.15 -8.08
CA PRO A 85 11.25 6.55 -8.24
C PRO A 85 9.87 6.65 -8.92
N ALA A 86 9.04 7.57 -8.45
CA ALA A 86 7.71 7.77 -9.05
C ALA A 86 7.83 8.37 -10.45
N ARG A 87 7.08 7.82 -11.42
CA ARG A 87 7.04 8.34 -12.80
C ARG A 87 6.24 9.65 -12.84
N ARG A 88 6.85 10.72 -13.31
CA ARG A 88 6.17 12.03 -13.45
C ARG A 88 5.27 12.04 -14.68
N VAL A 89 4.03 12.46 -14.49
CA VAL A 89 3.11 12.84 -15.57
C VAL A 89 2.49 14.20 -15.27
N TYR A 90 1.97 14.86 -16.31
CA TYR A 90 1.31 16.16 -16.19
C TYR A 90 -0.13 16.05 -16.63
N ILE A 91 -1.06 16.44 -15.76
CA ILE A 91 -2.49 16.48 -16.04
C ILE A 91 -2.88 17.92 -16.35
N PRO A 92 -3.45 18.21 -17.54
CA PRO A 92 -3.93 19.55 -17.87
C PRO A 92 -5.02 20.02 -16.90
N LYS A 93 -4.94 21.30 -16.48
CA LYS A 93 -6.02 22.00 -15.79
C LYS A 93 -6.82 22.85 -16.78
N SER A 94 -8.05 23.20 -16.41
CA SER A 94 -8.89 24.11 -17.19
C SER A 94 -8.28 25.50 -17.40
N ASN A 95 -7.39 25.95 -16.53
CA ASN A 95 -6.73 27.26 -16.59
C ASN A 95 -5.40 27.25 -17.38
N GLY A 96 -5.15 26.22 -18.18
CA GLY A 96 -3.93 26.09 -19.00
C GLY A 96 -2.66 25.70 -18.23
N LYS A 97 -2.70 25.64 -16.89
CA LYS A 97 -1.58 25.14 -16.08
C LYS A 97 -1.57 23.61 -16.04
N LEU A 98 -0.44 23.02 -15.69
CA LEU A 98 -0.29 21.58 -15.51
C LEU A 98 -0.28 21.18 -14.03
N ARG A 99 -0.95 20.08 -13.67
CA ARG A 99 -0.84 19.44 -12.35
C ARG A 99 0.18 18.29 -12.46
N PRO A 100 1.33 18.36 -11.77
CA PRO A 100 2.25 17.23 -11.74
C PRO A 100 1.66 16.10 -10.89
N LEU A 101 1.72 14.87 -11.38
CA LEU A 101 1.36 13.66 -10.65
C LEU A 101 2.54 12.68 -10.69
N GLY A 102 2.88 12.11 -9.54
CA GLY A 102 3.84 11.00 -9.45
C GLY A 102 3.09 9.68 -9.45
N ILE A 103 3.48 8.75 -10.32
CA ILE A 103 2.89 7.42 -10.42
C ILE A 103 3.94 6.40 -9.95
N PRO A 104 3.79 5.81 -8.75
CA PRO A 104 4.68 4.76 -8.27
C PRO A 104 4.51 3.48 -9.09
N ALA A 105 5.52 2.61 -9.07
CA ALA A 105 5.40 1.27 -9.62
C ALA A 105 4.28 0.49 -8.93
N LEU A 106 3.71 -0.52 -9.60
CA LEU A 106 2.63 -1.30 -9.00
C LEU A 106 3.08 -2.03 -7.73
N ARG A 107 4.29 -2.60 -7.72
CA ARG A 107 4.87 -3.24 -6.54
C ARG A 107 4.92 -2.28 -5.34
N ASP A 108 5.29 -1.02 -5.58
CA ASP A 108 5.36 -0.02 -4.52
C ASP A 108 3.97 0.37 -4.03
N ARG A 109 2.98 0.46 -4.94
CA ARG A 109 1.58 0.69 -4.58
C ARG A 109 1.01 -0.44 -3.72
N ILE A 110 1.42 -1.69 -3.95
CA ILE A 110 1.03 -2.83 -3.11
C ILE A 110 1.58 -2.64 -1.69
N VAL A 111 2.87 -2.31 -1.55
CA VAL A 111 3.49 -2.06 -0.24
C VAL A 111 2.85 -0.85 0.46
N GLN A 112 2.61 0.24 -0.26
CA GLN A 112 1.89 1.41 0.25
C GLN A 112 0.48 1.04 0.72
N ARG A 113 -0.26 0.22 -0.04
CA ARG A 113 -1.60 -0.23 0.33
C ARG A 113 -1.57 -1.15 1.55
N ALA A 114 -0.60 -2.07 1.61
CA ALA A 114 -0.41 -2.94 2.76
C ALA A 114 -0.14 -2.14 4.03
N MET A 115 0.70 -1.10 3.93
CA MET A 115 0.98 -0.18 5.03
C MET A 115 -0.27 0.62 5.41
N LEU A 116 -0.97 1.19 4.44
CA LEU A 116 -2.20 1.97 4.66
C LEU A 116 -3.28 1.14 5.38
N MET A 117 -3.51 -0.10 4.95
CA MET A 117 -4.46 -1.00 5.60
C MET A 117 -4.14 -1.25 7.08
N ALA A 118 -2.86 -1.18 7.46
CA ALA A 118 -2.41 -1.43 8.82
C ALA A 118 -2.56 -0.16 9.66
N MET A 119 -2.15 0.96 9.05
CA MET A 119 -2.13 2.32 9.58
C MET A 119 -3.52 2.93 9.83
N GLU A 120 -4.45 2.83 8.87
CA GLU A 120 -5.80 3.40 8.96
C GLU A 120 -6.50 3.08 10.29
N PRO A 121 -6.66 1.80 10.69
CA PRO A 121 -7.37 1.49 11.94
C PRO A 121 -6.68 2.03 13.19
N ILE A 122 -5.38 2.32 13.15
CA ILE A 122 -4.65 2.88 14.29
C ILE A 122 -4.95 4.36 14.46
N TRP A 123 -5.04 5.10 13.35
CA TRP A 123 -5.17 6.56 13.39
C TRP A 123 -6.58 7.08 13.21
N GLU A 124 -7.53 6.24 12.81
CA GLU A 124 -8.92 6.65 12.66
C GLU A 124 -9.48 7.32 13.93
N SER A 125 -9.09 6.85 15.12
CA SER A 125 -9.49 7.45 16.40
C SER A 125 -8.79 8.77 16.73
N ASP A 126 -7.63 9.04 16.11
CA ASP A 126 -6.84 10.25 16.32
C ASP A 126 -7.27 11.37 15.37
N PHE A 127 -7.97 11.06 14.27
CA PHE A 127 -8.46 12.07 13.33
C PHE A 127 -9.63 12.87 13.91
N HIS A 128 -9.65 14.16 13.59
CA HIS A 128 -10.73 15.04 14.03
C HIS A 128 -12.04 14.63 13.36
N THR A 129 -13.13 14.53 14.13
CA THR A 129 -14.45 14.07 13.68
C THR A 129 -15.15 14.94 12.62
N LEU A 130 -14.52 16.03 12.17
CA LEU A 130 -15.09 17.03 11.24
C LEU A 130 -14.33 17.13 9.91
N SER A 131 -13.44 16.18 9.61
CA SER A 131 -12.74 16.06 8.32
C SER A 131 -13.66 15.63 7.19
#